data_AF-A0A822B2V7-F1
#
_entry.id   AF-A0A822B2V7-F1
#
_cell.length_a   1.000
_cell.length_b   1.000
_cell.length_c   1.000
_cell.angle_alpha   90.00
_cell.angle_beta   90.00
_cell.angle_gamma   90.00
#
_symmetry.space_group_name_H-M   'P 1'
#
loop_
_entity.id
_entity.type
_entity.pdbx_description
1 polymer ?
#
loop_
_entity_poly.entity_id
_entity_poly.type
_entity_poly.pdbx_seq_one_letter_code
_entity_poly.pdbx_strand_id
1 'polypeptide(L)' 'TWPGARIKKNGEGLPQHDQNNIVGDLYVTIDVDFPKGEFNDEQREGN' A
#
# COMPACT_ATOMS: atom_id res chain seq x y z
N THR A 1 -0.36 -0.42 -9.03
CA THR A 1 -1.15 0.03 -7.86
C THR A 1 -1.18 1.54 -7.87
N TRP A 2 -2.28 2.17 -7.48
CA TRP A 2 -2.43 3.63 -7.58
C TRP A 2 -1.95 4.30 -6.28
N PRO A 3 -1.46 5.56 -6.34
CA PRO A 3 -1.19 6.36 -5.15
C PRO A 3 -2.44 6.46 -4.28
N GLY A 4 -2.31 6.18 -2.98
CA GLY A 4 -3.46 6.13 -2.07
C GLY A 4 -4.30 4.85 -2.16
N ALA A 5 -3.86 3.84 -2.92
CA ALA A 5 -4.49 2.52 -2.90
C ALA A 5 -4.39 1.90 -1.49
N ARG A 6 -5.52 1.36 -1.03
CA ARG A 6 -5.60 0.58 0.21
C ARG A 6 -5.76 -0.89 -0.13
N ILE A 7 -4.87 -1.71 0.39
CA ILE A 7 -4.91 -3.17 0.26
C ILE A 7 -5.35 -3.74 1.61
N LYS A 8 -6.37 -4.60 1.58
CA LYS A 8 -6.86 -5.33 2.75
C LYS A 8 -6.28 -6.74 2.73
N LYS A 9 -5.58 -7.13 3.79
CA LYS A 9 -5.11 -8.50 4.03
C LYS A 9 -5.87 -9.07 5.23
N ASN A 10 -6.75 -10.03 4.98
CA ASN A 10 -7.63 -10.55 6.02
C ASN A 10 -6.85 -11.40 7.04
N GLY A 11 -7.20 -11.29 8.32
CA GLY A 11 -6.68 -12.15 9.40
C GLY A 11 -5.21 -11.89 9.80
N GLU A 12 -4.68 -10.72 9.45
CA GLU A 12 -3.27 -10.35 9.61
C GLU A 12 -3.09 -9.11 10.49
N GLY A 13 -4.18 -8.68 11.12
CA GLY A 13 -4.19 -7.66 12.16
C GLY A 13 -3.92 -8.26 13.53
N LEU A 14 -4.12 -7.42 14.56
CA LEU A 14 -3.87 -7.82 15.94
C LEU A 14 -4.97 -8.74 16.48
N PRO A 15 -4.63 -9.62 17.45
CA PRO A 15 -5.62 -10.41 18.18
C PRO A 15 -6.50 -9.50 19.05
N GLN A 16 -7.76 -9.90 19.21
CA GLN A 16 -8.70 -9.22 20.09
C GLN A 16 -8.37 -9.48 21.56
N HIS A 17 -8.49 -8.44 22.40
CA HIS A 17 -8.10 -8.48 23.81
C HIS A 17 -8.72 -9.64 24.62
N ASP A 18 -10.01 -9.93 24.41
CA ASP A 18 -10.74 -10.93 25.20
C ASP A 18 -10.72 -12.34 24.57
N GLN A 19 -10.34 -12.44 23.29
CA GLN A 19 -10.39 -13.68 22.51
C GLN A 19 -9.23 -13.73 21.51
N ASN A 20 -8.10 -14.28 21.96
CA ASN A 20 -6.85 -14.31 21.18
C ASN A 20 -6.89 -15.19 19.90
N ASN A 21 -7.96 -15.95 19.69
CA ASN A 21 -8.19 -16.70 18.46
C ASN A 21 -8.90 -15.90 17.36
N ILE A 22 -9.36 -14.68 17.66
CA ILE A 22 -9.94 -13.74 16.70
C ILE A 22 -8.88 -12.67 16.40
N VAL A 23 -8.54 -12.51 15.13
CA VAL A 23 -7.56 -11.54 14.64
C VAL A 23 -8.20 -10.58 13.65
N GLY A 24 -7.80 -9.31 13.69
CA GLY A 24 -8.27 -8.28 12.76
C GLY A 24 -7.64 -8.41 11.37
N ASP A 25 -7.88 -7.39 10.53
CA ASP A 25 -7.33 -7.31 9.18
C ASP A 25 -6.22 -6.25 9.10
N LEU A 26 -5.19 -6.52 8.31
CA LEU A 26 -4.14 -5.53 8.02
C LEU A 26 -4.58 -4.67 6.84
N TYR A 27 -4.52 -3.34 7.03
CA TYR A 27 -4.74 -2.36 5.98
C TYR A 27 -3.42 -1.71 5.60
N VAL A 28 -2.94 -2.01 4.39
CA VAL A 28 -1.74 -1.40 3.82
C VAL A 28 -2.16 -0.22 2.96
N THR A 29 -1.59 0.96 3.24
CA THR A 29 -1.77 2.14 2.39
C THR A 29 -0.46 2.38 1.66
N ILE A 30 -0.52 2.49 0.33
CA ILE A 30 0.66 2.75 -0.49
C ILE A 30 0.68 4.23 -0.82
N ASP A 31 1.62 4.93 -0.21
CA ASP A 31 1.96 6.30 -0.58
C ASP A 31 3.06 6.26 -1.66
N VAL A 32 2.79 6.86 -2.82
CA VAL A 32 3.69 6.86 -3.96
C VAL A 32 4.18 8.28 -4.16
N ASP A 33 5.43 8.54 -3.78
CA ASP A 33 6.11 9.80 -4.08
C ASP A 33 6.64 9.75 -5.51
N PHE A 34 6.00 10.48 -6.42
CA PHE A 34 6.46 10.57 -7.80
C PHE A 34 7.67 11.50 -7.91
N PRO A 35 8.62 11.19 -8.81
CA PRO A 35 9.77 12.06 -9.04
C PRO A 35 9.31 13.46 -9.45
N LYS A 36 9.94 14.47 -8.85
CA LYS A 36 9.63 15.89 -9.08
C LYS A 36 10.55 16.43 -10.17
N GLY A 37 9.96 17.04 -11.20
CA GLY A 37 10.70 17.59 -12.34
C GLY A 37 10.12 17.15 -13.68
N GLU A 38 10.67 17.66 -14.78
CA GLU A 38 10.34 17.15 -16.11
C GLU A 38 11.14 15.89 -16.41
N PHE A 39 10.45 14.88 -16.92
CA PHE A 39 11.11 13.73 -17.55
C PHE A 39 11.73 14.17 -18.88
N ASN A 40 12.95 13.75 -19.17
CA ASN A 40 13.50 13.87 -20.51
C ASN A 40 12.82 12.89 -21.48
N ASP A 41 13.03 13.04 -22.79
CA ASP A 41 12.32 12.24 -23.78
C ASP A 41 12.64 10.73 -23.66
N GLU A 42 13.88 10.38 -23.32
CA GLU A 42 14.30 9.00 -23.06
C GLU A 42 13.54 8.35 -21.88
N GLN A 43 13.35 9.10 -20.79
CA GLN A 43 12.61 8.65 -19.60
C GLN A 43 11.11 8.50 -19.85
N ARG A 44 10.57 9.29 -20.79
CA ARG A 44 9.15 9.22 -21.17
C ARG A 44 8.85 8.04 -22.08
N GLU A 45 9.77 7.69 -22.96
CA GLU A 45 9.60 6.62 -23.94
C GLU A 45 9.64 5.21 -23.32
N GLY A 46 10.19 5.06 -22.11
CA GLY A 46 10.13 3.81 -21.35
C GLY A 46 10.85 2.64 -22.03
N ASN A 47 11.99 2.92 -22.66
CA ASN A 47 12.88 1.93 -23.29
C ASN A 47 13.90 1.36 -22.30
#